data_AF-A0A9P5WNN6-F1
#
_entry.id   AF-A0A9P5WNN6-F1
#
_cell.length_a   1.000
_cell.length_b   1.000
_cell.length_c   1.000
_cell.angle_alpha   90.00
_cell.angle_beta   90.00
_cell.angle_gamma   90.00
#
_symmetry.space_group_name_H-M   'P 1'
#
loop_
_entity.id
_entity.type
_entity.pdbx_description
1 polymer ?
#
loop_
_entity_poly.entity_id
_entity_poly.type
_entity_poly.pdbx_seq_one_letter_code
_entity_poly.pdbx_strand_id
1 'polypeptide(L)'
;MLRPILFLALLCILLIYFRQSTPPPATSPSSSSSASNKLKHSKTSSNPIKSNRVVAIGDLHSDLPQALAVLKLAKLVDEDGNWSGGQDTLVQTGDIVDRGPDTIALYNLFDKLRKQASDAGGKIVNVYGNHEVMNLGGDLRYVTEEDYASFGGRQKRKEAWDIRTGWLGQMIYSNFNITYIHNGHTVFSHGDMEPQWARLGVDTLNHLSREAIWKSNYRYAPIFQGSGK
;
A
#
# COMPACT_ATOMS: atom_id res chain seq x y z
N MET A 1 -27.83 36.49 40.53
CA MET A 1 -26.36 36.23 40.53
C MET A 1 -25.97 35.84 39.11
N LEU A 2 -25.01 36.58 38.54
CA LEU A 2 -24.64 36.59 37.11
C LEU A 2 -23.90 35.31 36.64
N ARG A 3 -24.08 34.96 35.35
CA ARG A 3 -23.16 34.14 34.53
C ARG A 3 -22.08 35.04 33.89
N PRO A 4 -20.90 34.49 33.52
CA PRO A 4 -20.52 34.38 32.09
C PRO A 4 -19.73 33.07 31.79
N ILE A 5 -19.82 32.35 30.66
CA ILE A 5 -19.64 32.64 29.21
C ILE A 5 -18.15 32.75 28.78
N LEU A 6 -17.73 31.69 28.05
CA LEU A 6 -16.91 31.60 26.82
C LEU A 6 -15.48 32.21 26.71
N PHE A 7 -14.62 31.36 26.11
CA PHE A 7 -13.73 31.62 24.95
C PHE A 7 -12.24 32.00 25.12
N LEU A 8 -11.42 31.09 24.57
CA LEU A 8 -10.41 31.30 23.52
C LEU A 8 -8.99 31.77 23.87
N ALA A 9 -8.06 31.08 23.20
CA ALA A 9 -6.88 31.61 22.53
C ALA A 9 -5.52 31.68 23.25
N LEU A 10 -4.61 30.88 22.66
CA LEU A 10 -3.22 31.19 22.30
C LEU A 10 -2.16 31.35 23.40
N LEU A 11 -1.24 30.37 23.40
CA LEU A 11 0.11 30.53 22.86
C LEU A 11 0.80 31.86 23.22
N CYS A 12 1.67 31.83 24.23
CA CYS A 12 2.96 32.52 24.20
C CYS A 12 3.81 32.22 25.45
N ILE A 13 5.07 31.87 25.20
CA ILE A 13 6.24 32.11 26.06
C ILE A 13 6.47 31.12 27.22
N LEU A 14 7.32 30.11 26.99
CA LEU A 14 8.58 29.98 27.76
C LEU A 14 9.57 29.05 27.03
N LEU A 15 10.15 29.56 25.95
CA LEU A 15 11.53 29.23 25.59
C LEU A 15 12.42 29.96 26.59
N ILE A 16 13.14 29.26 27.47
CA ILE A 16 14.58 29.48 27.75
C ILE A 16 15.08 28.25 28.53
N TYR A 17 16.15 27.64 28.00
CA TYR A 17 17.34 27.11 28.67
C TYR A 17 17.73 25.72 28.16
N PHE A 18 18.46 25.68 27.04
CA PHE A 18 19.76 24.99 27.06
C PHE A 18 20.76 25.74 26.16
N ARG A 19 21.79 26.22 26.85
CA ARG A 19 22.94 26.99 26.42
C ARG A 19 23.77 26.18 25.42
N GLN A 20 23.78 26.56 24.14
CA GLN A 20 24.74 26.04 23.15
C GLN A 20 25.99 26.91 23.14
N SER A 21 27.13 26.26 23.34
CA SER A 21 28.46 26.84 23.28
C SER A 21 28.80 27.24 21.84
N THR A 22 29.21 28.49 21.64
CA THR A 22 29.71 28.99 20.35
C THR A 22 31.04 28.33 19.99
N PRO A 23 31.24 27.77 18.78
CA PRO A 23 32.55 27.34 18.34
C PRO A 23 33.43 28.53 17.93
N PRO A 24 34.77 28.45 18.09
CA PRO A 24 35.69 29.52 17.71
C PRO A 24 35.80 29.69 16.17
N PRO A 25 36.24 30.86 15.69
CA PRO A 25 36.33 31.15 14.27
C PRO A 25 37.40 30.31 13.57
N ALA A 26 37.08 29.85 12.35
CA ALA A 26 38.01 29.11 11.50
C ALA A 26 39.13 30.03 10.98
N THR A 27 40.39 29.67 11.28
CA THR A 27 41.59 30.25 10.69
C THR A 27 41.85 29.63 9.31
N SER A 28 41.92 30.47 8.28
CA SER A 28 42.32 30.09 6.93
C SER A 28 43.80 29.74 6.86
N PRO A 29 44.19 28.61 6.24
CA PRO A 29 45.55 28.43 5.75
C PRO A 29 45.66 28.78 4.27
N SER A 30 46.75 29.45 3.98
CA SER A 30 47.29 29.86 2.69
C SER A 30 47.49 28.73 1.69
N SER A 31 47.47 29.14 0.41
CA SER A 31 47.96 28.48 -0.79
C SER A 31 49.12 27.48 -0.63
N SER A 32 48.95 26.29 -1.21
CA SER A 32 50.06 25.52 -1.78
C SER A 32 49.57 24.67 -2.96
N SER A 33 50.20 24.88 -4.11
CA SER A 33 50.12 24.10 -5.34
C SER A 33 50.43 22.62 -5.11
N SER A 34 49.71 21.71 -5.77
CA SER A 34 50.33 20.58 -6.50
C SER A 34 49.30 19.68 -7.20
N ALA A 35 49.69 19.30 -8.43
CA ALA A 35 49.43 18.03 -9.10
C ALA A 35 47.97 17.61 -9.36
N SER A 36 47.57 17.86 -10.60
CA SER A 36 46.54 17.16 -11.36
C SER A 36 46.71 15.64 -11.30
N ASN A 37 45.92 14.97 -10.46
CA ASN A 37 45.67 13.54 -10.57
C ASN A 37 44.26 13.29 -11.12
N LYS A 38 44.21 12.86 -12.37
CA LYS A 38 43.01 12.47 -13.10
C LYS A 38 42.40 11.23 -12.41
N LEU A 39 41.37 11.44 -11.59
CA LEU A 39 40.59 10.36 -11.00
C LEU A 39 39.87 9.58 -12.12
N LYS A 40 40.38 8.39 -12.43
CA LYS A 40 39.65 7.39 -13.20
C LYS A 40 38.35 7.10 -12.44
N HIS A 41 37.21 7.41 -13.06
CA HIS A 41 35.90 6.97 -12.58
C HIS A 41 35.88 5.44 -12.58
N SER A 42 36.21 4.86 -11.43
CA SER A 42 35.82 3.50 -11.10
C SER A 42 34.30 3.49 -11.07
N LYS A 43 33.67 2.75 -12.00
CA LYS A 43 32.26 2.35 -11.86
C LYS A 43 32.17 1.59 -10.54
N THR A 44 31.78 2.26 -9.48
CA THR A 44 31.28 1.59 -8.29
C THR A 44 30.04 0.85 -8.74
N SER A 45 30.14 -0.47 -8.90
CA SER A 45 28.95 -1.32 -8.87
C SER A 45 28.37 -1.12 -7.48
N SER A 46 27.40 -0.22 -7.36
CA SER A 46 26.54 -0.17 -6.19
C SER A 46 25.88 -1.54 -6.11
N ASN A 47 26.38 -2.40 -5.22
CA ASN A 47 25.60 -3.53 -4.78
C ASN A 47 24.22 -2.98 -4.41
N PRO A 48 23.13 -3.47 -5.01
CA PRO A 48 21.81 -2.98 -4.67
C PRO A 48 21.66 -3.08 -3.16
N ILE A 49 21.33 -1.96 -2.52
CA ILE A 49 21.15 -1.90 -1.08
C ILE A 49 20.14 -2.99 -0.73
N LYS A 50 20.59 -4.01 0.02
CA LYS A 50 19.72 -5.05 0.56
C LYS A 50 18.86 -4.44 1.66
N SER A 51 17.79 -3.76 1.25
CA SER A 51 16.75 -3.23 2.11
C SER A 51 15.69 -4.32 2.32
N ASN A 52 15.31 -4.56 3.58
CA ASN A 52 14.25 -5.51 3.98
C ASN A 52 13.14 -4.75 4.74
N ARG A 53 12.75 -3.56 4.27
CA ARG A 53 11.69 -2.77 4.89
C ARG A 53 10.34 -3.41 4.62
N VAL A 54 9.40 -3.15 5.51
CA VAL A 54 7.99 -3.31 5.20
C VAL A 54 7.40 -1.93 4.97
N VAL A 55 6.76 -1.75 3.82
CA VAL A 55 6.01 -0.53 3.49
C VAL A 55 4.55 -0.93 3.32
N ALA A 56 3.66 -0.29 4.08
CA ALA A 56 2.22 -0.46 3.92
C ALA A 56 1.62 0.75 3.20
N ILE A 57 0.75 0.48 2.23
CA ILE A 57 -0.04 1.51 1.53
C ILE A 57 -1.52 1.16 1.62
N GLY A 58 -2.34 2.18 1.84
CA GLY A 58 -3.78 2.07 1.98
C GLY A 58 -4.53 2.00 0.65
N ASP A 59 -5.77 2.46 0.71
CA ASP A 59 -6.74 2.51 -0.37
C ASP A 59 -6.19 3.31 -1.56
N LEU A 60 -6.41 2.78 -2.76
CA LEU A 60 -5.97 3.39 -4.02
C LEU A 60 -7.14 3.79 -4.92
N HIS A 61 -8.28 3.10 -4.80
CA HIS A 61 -9.54 3.47 -5.45
C HIS A 61 -9.41 3.85 -6.92
N SER A 62 -8.79 2.95 -7.69
CA SER A 62 -8.67 3.07 -9.13
C SER A 62 -8.03 4.39 -9.61
N ASP A 63 -7.13 4.98 -8.80
CA ASP A 63 -6.35 6.18 -9.12
C ASP A 63 -4.87 5.81 -9.40
N LEU A 64 -4.58 5.45 -10.65
CA LEU A 64 -3.23 5.05 -11.05
C LEU A 64 -2.18 6.17 -10.86
N PRO A 65 -2.44 7.44 -11.21
CA PRO A 65 -1.49 8.51 -10.98
C PRO A 65 -1.07 8.65 -9.50
N GLN A 66 -2.02 8.64 -8.56
CA GLN A 66 -1.70 8.77 -7.13
C GLN A 66 -1.03 7.50 -6.58
N ALA A 67 -1.43 6.32 -7.05
CA ALA A 67 -0.75 5.07 -6.69
C ALA A 67 0.73 5.09 -7.10
N LEU A 68 1.04 5.48 -8.35
CA LEU A 68 2.43 5.63 -8.81
C LEU A 68 3.19 6.68 -8.01
N ALA A 69 2.56 7.82 -7.69
CA ALA A 69 3.18 8.86 -6.87
C ALA A 69 3.57 8.35 -5.47
N VAL A 70 2.68 7.63 -4.79
CA VAL A 70 2.95 7.02 -3.47
C VAL A 70 4.02 5.94 -3.55
N LEU A 71 3.97 5.07 -4.56
CA LEU A 71 4.98 4.02 -4.75
C LEU A 71 6.37 4.60 -5.03
N LYS A 72 6.47 5.67 -5.83
CA LYS A 72 7.72 6.41 -6.08
C LYS A 72 8.22 7.08 -4.81
N LEU A 73 7.34 7.76 -4.07
CA LEU A 73 7.68 8.39 -2.79
C LEU A 73 8.25 7.37 -1.79
N ALA A 74 7.66 6.17 -1.74
CA ALA A 74 8.12 5.06 -0.91
C ALA A 74 9.39 4.36 -1.42
N LYS A 75 9.87 4.74 -2.61
CA LYS A 75 11.01 4.13 -3.34
C LYS A 75 10.79 2.64 -3.60
N LEU A 76 9.55 2.25 -3.91
CA LEU A 76 9.19 0.89 -4.29
C LEU A 76 9.18 0.71 -5.81
N VAL A 77 8.98 1.81 -6.56
CA VAL A 77 9.10 1.83 -8.01
C VAL A 77 10.05 2.93 -8.48
N ASP A 78 10.68 2.73 -9.63
CA ASP A 78 11.48 3.75 -10.32
C ASP A 78 10.62 4.72 -11.14
N GLU A 79 11.26 5.61 -11.90
CA GLU A 79 10.55 6.60 -12.72
C GLU A 79 9.67 5.98 -13.81
N ASP A 80 10.03 4.79 -14.28
CA ASP A 80 9.33 4.01 -15.31
C ASP A 80 8.26 3.08 -14.71
N GLY A 81 8.04 3.13 -13.39
CA GLY A 81 7.07 2.30 -12.69
C GLY A 81 7.47 0.82 -12.63
N ASN A 82 8.77 0.50 -12.63
CA ASN A 82 9.30 -0.83 -12.36
C ASN A 82 9.72 -0.95 -10.90
N TRP A 83 9.66 -2.17 -10.35
CA TRP A 83 10.10 -2.44 -8.98
C TRP A 83 11.55 -2.00 -8.74
N SER A 84 11.74 -1.16 -7.73
CA SER A 84 13.03 -0.67 -7.27
C SER A 84 13.27 -0.91 -5.77
N GLY A 85 12.31 -1.54 -5.09
CA GLY A 85 12.36 -1.82 -3.64
C GLY A 85 13.32 -2.93 -3.20
N GLY A 86 14.01 -3.62 -4.13
CA GLY A 86 14.93 -4.71 -3.79
C GLY A 86 14.22 -5.85 -3.05
N GLN A 87 14.67 -6.13 -1.81
CA GLN A 87 14.09 -7.16 -0.93
C GLN A 87 12.99 -6.62 0.01
N ASP A 88 12.53 -5.39 -0.20
CA ASP A 88 11.43 -4.83 0.57
C ASP A 88 10.13 -5.63 0.39
N THR A 89 9.27 -5.60 1.41
CA THR A 89 7.90 -6.09 1.34
C THR A 89 6.94 -4.91 1.23
N LEU A 90 6.16 -4.87 0.16
CA LEU A 90 4.98 -4.00 0.05
C LEU A 90 3.76 -4.75 0.58
N VAL A 91 3.01 -4.12 1.48
CA VAL A 91 1.66 -4.56 1.89
C VAL A 91 0.65 -3.52 1.42
N GLN A 92 -0.14 -3.88 0.41
CA GLN A 92 -1.28 -3.08 -0.04
C GLN A 92 -2.51 -3.57 0.75
N THR A 93 -3.13 -2.68 1.53
CA THR A 93 -4.13 -3.06 2.55
C THR A 93 -5.58 -3.03 2.03
N GLY A 94 -5.82 -3.38 0.77
CA GLY A 94 -7.16 -3.45 0.17
C GLY A 94 -7.66 -2.15 -0.46
N ASP A 95 -8.81 -2.23 -1.12
CA ASP A 95 -9.46 -1.12 -1.82
C ASP A 95 -8.59 -0.54 -2.96
N ILE A 96 -8.14 -1.44 -3.84
CA ILE A 96 -7.49 -1.05 -5.10
C ILE A 96 -8.54 -0.55 -6.09
N VAL A 97 -9.76 -1.09 -6.04
CA VAL A 97 -10.85 -0.83 -6.98
C VAL A 97 -11.81 0.29 -6.52
N ASP A 98 -12.68 0.70 -7.45
CA ASP A 98 -13.83 1.61 -7.33
C ASP A 98 -13.46 3.08 -7.20
N ARG A 99 -14.45 3.96 -7.37
CA ARG A 99 -14.37 5.44 -7.33
C ARG A 99 -13.54 6.08 -8.45
N GLY A 100 -12.51 5.42 -8.95
CA GLY A 100 -11.71 5.83 -10.11
C GLY A 100 -11.87 4.91 -11.33
N PRO A 101 -11.34 5.31 -12.50
CA PRO A 101 -11.49 4.56 -13.76
C PRO A 101 -10.36 3.55 -14.05
N ASP A 102 -9.25 3.60 -13.31
CA ASP A 102 -8.01 2.90 -13.68
C ASP A 102 -7.88 1.47 -13.12
N THR A 103 -9.00 0.80 -12.84
CA THR A 103 -9.02 -0.55 -12.23
C THR A 103 -8.11 -1.52 -12.98
N ILE A 104 -8.29 -1.65 -14.30
CA ILE A 104 -7.51 -2.58 -15.13
C ILE A 104 -6.02 -2.24 -15.04
N ALA A 105 -5.67 -0.96 -15.13
CA ALA A 105 -4.29 -0.52 -15.13
C ALA A 105 -3.60 -0.76 -13.78
N LEU A 106 -4.30 -0.54 -12.67
CA LEU A 106 -3.77 -0.80 -11.33
C LEU A 106 -3.55 -2.30 -11.06
N TYR A 107 -4.51 -3.16 -11.39
CA TYR A 107 -4.32 -4.60 -11.23
C TYR A 107 -3.17 -5.14 -12.10
N ASN A 108 -3.03 -4.65 -13.34
CA ASN A 108 -1.89 -4.98 -14.19
C ASN A 108 -0.56 -4.47 -13.62
N LEU A 109 -0.54 -3.27 -13.04
CA LEU A 109 0.64 -2.74 -12.34
C LEU A 109 1.02 -3.66 -11.17
N PHE A 110 0.08 -4.03 -10.30
CA PHE A 110 0.37 -4.91 -9.17
C PHE A 110 0.84 -6.30 -9.60
N ASP A 111 0.30 -6.87 -10.68
CA ASP A 111 0.76 -8.16 -11.20
C ASP A 111 2.19 -8.08 -11.77
N LYS A 112 2.47 -7.04 -12.57
CA LYS A 112 3.83 -6.72 -13.03
C LYS A 112 4.81 -6.58 -11.86
N LEU A 113 4.47 -5.72 -10.88
CA LEU A 113 5.34 -5.44 -9.75
C LEU A 113 5.52 -6.67 -8.85
N ARG A 114 4.50 -7.52 -8.69
CA ARG A 114 4.60 -8.76 -7.90
C ARG A 114 5.66 -9.69 -8.49
N LYS A 115 5.66 -9.84 -9.82
CA LYS A 115 6.70 -10.59 -10.52
C LYS A 115 8.09 -9.97 -10.33
N GLN A 116 8.23 -8.66 -10.57
CA GLN A 116 9.52 -7.98 -10.46
C GLN A 116 10.08 -7.99 -9.02
N ALA A 117 9.20 -7.82 -8.02
CA ALA A 117 9.57 -7.91 -6.62
C ALA A 117 10.08 -9.30 -6.27
N SER A 118 9.36 -10.36 -6.67
CA SER A 118 9.81 -11.74 -6.47
C SER A 118 11.16 -12.02 -7.12
N ASP A 119 11.37 -11.56 -8.36
CA ASP A 119 12.64 -11.73 -9.09
C ASP A 119 13.81 -11.00 -8.39
N ALA A 120 13.54 -9.93 -7.64
CA ALA A 120 14.52 -9.17 -6.85
C ALA A 120 14.68 -9.66 -5.39
N GLY A 121 13.92 -10.70 -4.98
CA GLY A 121 13.89 -11.20 -3.60
C GLY A 121 13.01 -10.39 -2.64
N GLY A 122 12.24 -9.44 -3.16
CA GLY A 122 11.20 -8.70 -2.44
C GLY A 122 9.85 -9.41 -2.50
N LYS A 123 8.81 -8.75 -1.97
CA LYS A 123 7.48 -9.33 -1.89
C LYS A 123 6.39 -8.26 -2.00
N ILE A 124 5.30 -8.59 -2.70
CA ILE A 124 4.07 -7.81 -2.65
C ILE A 124 2.98 -8.67 -2.03
N VAL A 125 2.29 -8.12 -1.04
CA VAL A 125 1.14 -8.70 -0.38
C VAL A 125 -0.05 -7.80 -0.64
N ASN A 126 -1.15 -8.39 -1.12
CA ASN A 126 -2.42 -7.71 -1.25
C ASN A 126 -3.40 -8.30 -0.23
N VAL A 127 -4.01 -7.42 0.55
CA VAL A 127 -5.09 -7.76 1.47
C VAL A 127 -6.42 -7.42 0.80
N TYR A 128 -7.47 -8.19 1.03
CA TYR A 128 -8.82 -7.83 0.58
C TYR A 128 -9.30 -6.57 1.30
N GLY A 129 -9.71 -5.56 0.53
CA GLY A 129 -10.57 -4.50 1.02
C GLY A 129 -12.04 -4.85 0.91
N ASN A 130 -12.91 -4.02 1.48
CA ASN A 130 -14.35 -4.26 1.32
C ASN A 130 -14.78 -4.02 -0.13
N HIS A 131 -14.12 -3.15 -0.88
CA HIS A 131 -14.46 -2.91 -2.28
C HIS A 131 -14.12 -4.11 -3.19
N GLU A 132 -13.04 -4.87 -2.92
CA GLU A 132 -12.80 -6.13 -3.63
C GLU A 132 -13.92 -7.14 -3.35
N VAL A 133 -14.27 -7.34 -2.08
CA VAL A 133 -15.32 -8.30 -1.68
C VAL A 133 -16.68 -7.90 -2.26
N MET A 134 -17.00 -6.60 -2.26
CA MET A 134 -18.22 -6.06 -2.89
C MET A 134 -18.26 -6.35 -4.39
N ASN A 135 -17.19 -6.06 -5.12
CA ASN A 135 -17.13 -6.29 -6.56
C ASN A 135 -17.22 -7.78 -6.93
N LEU A 136 -16.53 -8.65 -6.21
CA LEU A 136 -16.65 -10.11 -6.37
C LEU A 136 -18.07 -10.61 -6.07
N GLY A 137 -18.76 -9.96 -5.12
CA GLY A 137 -20.15 -10.24 -4.77
C GLY A 137 -21.21 -9.56 -5.64
N GLY A 138 -20.82 -8.77 -6.63
CA GLY A 138 -21.73 -8.05 -7.51
C GLY A 138 -22.41 -6.84 -6.88
N ASP A 139 -21.92 -6.34 -5.75
CA ASP A 139 -22.30 -5.05 -5.21
C ASP A 139 -21.44 -3.95 -5.86
N LEU A 140 -22.02 -3.29 -6.87
CA LEU A 140 -21.30 -2.38 -7.78
C LEU A 140 -21.65 -0.91 -7.55
N ARG A 141 -22.11 -0.54 -6.35
CA ARG A 141 -22.58 0.81 -6.01
C ARG A 141 -21.53 1.92 -6.19
N TYR A 142 -20.24 1.58 -6.14
CA TYR A 142 -19.13 2.53 -6.22
C TYR A 142 -18.35 2.47 -7.54
N VAL A 143 -18.81 1.65 -8.49
CA VAL A 143 -18.22 1.54 -9.82
C VAL A 143 -18.67 2.73 -10.67
N THR A 144 -17.72 3.44 -11.28
CA THR A 144 -18.01 4.59 -12.14
C THR A 144 -18.37 4.15 -13.57
N GLU A 145 -19.01 5.04 -14.34
CA GLU A 145 -19.31 4.75 -15.75
C GLU A 145 -18.05 4.64 -16.60
N GLU A 146 -17.01 5.40 -16.26
CA GLU A 146 -15.68 5.33 -16.88
C GLU A 146 -15.02 3.97 -16.64
N ASP A 147 -15.13 3.43 -15.41
CA ASP A 147 -14.64 2.08 -15.13
C ASP A 147 -15.42 1.05 -15.94
N TYR A 148 -16.76 1.13 -16.00
CA TYR A 148 -17.53 0.25 -16.88
C TYR A 148 -17.10 0.35 -18.35
N ALA A 149 -16.85 1.57 -18.84
CA ALA A 149 -16.40 1.80 -20.20
C ALA A 149 -15.01 1.21 -20.46
N SER A 150 -14.09 1.24 -19.48
CA SER A 150 -12.74 0.69 -19.61
C SER A 150 -12.73 -0.83 -19.83
N PHE A 151 -13.70 -1.56 -19.27
CA PHE A 151 -13.92 -2.98 -19.53
C PHE A 151 -14.69 -3.26 -20.83
N GLY A 152 -15.18 -2.23 -21.52
CA GLY A 152 -16.05 -2.36 -22.70
C GLY A 152 -17.52 -2.63 -22.36
N GLY A 153 -17.95 -2.19 -21.17
CA GLY A 153 -19.34 -2.23 -20.69
C GLY A 153 -19.55 -3.13 -19.47
N ARG A 154 -20.72 -2.97 -18.83
CA ARG A 154 -21.11 -3.67 -17.59
C ARG A 154 -20.99 -5.20 -17.68
N GLN A 155 -21.41 -5.77 -18.81
CA GLN A 155 -21.38 -7.22 -19.01
C GLN A 155 -19.94 -7.77 -19.05
N LYS A 156 -19.05 -7.12 -19.82
CA LYS A 156 -17.64 -7.53 -19.88
C LYS A 156 -16.91 -7.33 -18.56
N ARG A 157 -17.24 -6.27 -17.81
CA ARG A 157 -16.74 -6.09 -16.44
C ARG A 157 -17.17 -7.23 -15.54
N LYS A 158 -18.46 -7.58 -15.54
CA LYS A 158 -18.98 -8.72 -14.78
C LYS A 158 -18.25 -10.03 -15.12
N GLU A 159 -18.01 -10.28 -16.40
CA GLU A 159 -17.26 -11.46 -16.87
C GLU A 159 -15.80 -11.44 -16.38
N ALA A 160 -15.13 -10.29 -16.42
CA ALA A 160 -13.76 -10.15 -15.94
C ALA A 160 -13.63 -10.42 -14.43
N TRP A 161 -14.62 -10.01 -13.64
CA TRP A 161 -14.66 -10.16 -12.18
C TRP A 161 -15.12 -11.54 -11.70
N ASP A 162 -15.59 -12.42 -12.58
CA ASP A 162 -15.98 -13.78 -12.20
C ASP A 162 -14.77 -14.58 -11.68
N ILE A 163 -14.86 -15.16 -10.49
CA ILE A 163 -13.74 -15.89 -9.86
C ILE A 163 -13.41 -17.22 -10.55
N ARG A 164 -14.31 -17.76 -11.36
CA ARG A 164 -14.18 -19.07 -12.01
C ARG A 164 -13.67 -18.92 -13.43
N THR A 165 -14.11 -17.90 -14.15
CA THR A 165 -13.84 -17.72 -15.58
C THR A 165 -13.14 -16.40 -15.92
N GLY A 166 -13.25 -15.40 -15.05
CA GLY A 166 -12.74 -14.06 -15.28
C GLY A 166 -11.27 -13.91 -14.89
N TRP A 167 -10.48 -13.25 -15.73
CA TRP A 167 -9.06 -13.05 -15.48
C TRP A 167 -8.79 -12.27 -14.19
N LEU A 168 -9.61 -11.26 -13.89
CA LEU A 168 -9.43 -10.39 -12.73
C LEU A 168 -9.94 -11.07 -11.46
N GLY A 169 -11.11 -11.73 -11.53
CA GLY A 169 -11.63 -12.53 -10.43
C GLY A 169 -10.67 -13.65 -10.01
N GLN A 170 -10.10 -14.39 -10.97
CA GLN A 170 -9.09 -15.42 -10.71
C GLN A 170 -7.79 -14.82 -10.14
N MET A 171 -7.32 -13.69 -10.66
CA MET A 171 -6.12 -13.00 -10.16
C MET A 171 -6.31 -12.62 -8.68
N ILE A 172 -7.42 -11.95 -8.36
CA ILE A 172 -7.76 -11.52 -7.01
C ILE A 172 -7.90 -12.73 -6.07
N TYR A 173 -8.64 -13.76 -6.47
CA TYR A 173 -8.82 -14.97 -5.68
C TYR A 173 -7.51 -15.72 -5.39
N SER A 174 -6.56 -15.69 -6.33
CA SER A 174 -5.30 -16.44 -6.21
C SER A 174 -4.22 -15.70 -5.42
N ASN A 175 -4.26 -14.37 -5.39
CA ASN A 175 -3.16 -13.55 -4.88
C ASN A 175 -3.49 -12.74 -3.62
N PHE A 176 -4.75 -12.72 -3.19
CA PHE A 176 -5.19 -11.91 -2.05
C PHE A 176 -5.54 -12.78 -0.84
N ASN A 177 -5.37 -12.20 0.34
CA ASN A 177 -5.73 -12.78 1.62
C ASN A 177 -6.53 -11.76 2.44
N ILE A 178 -7.35 -12.19 3.40
CA ILE A 178 -8.12 -11.25 4.23
C ILE A 178 -7.23 -10.59 5.29
N THR A 179 -6.12 -11.22 5.64
CA THR A 179 -5.12 -10.67 6.56
C THR A 179 -3.73 -11.24 6.29
N TYR A 180 -2.71 -10.52 6.74
CA TYR A 180 -1.31 -10.90 6.62
C TYR A 180 -0.56 -10.64 7.92
N ILE A 181 0.29 -11.58 8.34
CA ILE A 181 1.22 -11.38 9.44
C ILE A 181 2.66 -11.32 8.92
N HIS A 182 3.36 -10.23 9.24
CA HIS A 182 4.77 -10.07 8.96
C HIS A 182 5.61 -10.38 10.20
N ASN A 183 6.62 -11.24 10.03
CA ASN A 183 7.59 -11.65 11.06
C ASN A 183 6.97 -12.11 12.39
N GLY A 184 5.74 -12.62 12.36
CA GLY A 184 5.06 -13.16 13.53
C GLY A 184 4.56 -12.12 14.54
N HIS A 185 4.69 -10.81 14.28
CA HIS A 185 4.34 -9.76 15.25
C HIS A 185 3.48 -8.62 14.68
N THR A 186 3.55 -8.33 13.38
CA THR A 186 2.78 -7.23 12.77
C THR A 186 1.69 -7.80 11.89
N VAL A 187 0.43 -7.54 12.23
CA VAL A 187 -0.74 -7.97 11.47
C VAL A 187 -1.27 -6.81 10.63
N PHE A 188 -1.61 -7.11 9.38
CA PHE A 188 -2.25 -6.20 8.44
C PHE A 188 -3.63 -6.74 8.07
N SER A 189 -4.62 -5.87 8.13
CA SER A 189 -5.98 -6.05 7.64
C SER A 189 -6.45 -4.73 7.01
N HIS A 190 -7.48 -4.78 6.18
CA HIS A 190 -8.06 -3.57 5.60
C HIS A 190 -8.82 -2.74 6.64
N GLY A 191 -9.83 -3.36 7.25
CA GLY A 191 -10.56 -2.79 8.39
C GLY A 191 -10.09 -3.34 9.73
N ASP A 192 -10.80 -2.96 10.77
CA ASP A 192 -10.54 -3.44 12.14
C ASP A 192 -10.69 -4.96 12.28
N MET A 193 -9.90 -5.51 13.19
CA MET A 193 -9.90 -6.93 13.55
C MET A 193 -10.53 -7.10 14.94
N GLU A 194 -11.81 -7.45 15.00
CA GLU A 194 -12.47 -7.70 16.28
C GLU A 194 -11.76 -8.84 17.05
N PRO A 195 -11.67 -8.79 18.40
CA PRO A 195 -10.90 -9.77 19.18
C PRO A 195 -11.31 -11.23 18.97
N GLN A 196 -12.57 -11.49 18.61
CA GLN A 196 -13.03 -12.84 18.28
C GLN A 196 -12.36 -13.40 17.01
N TRP A 197 -12.13 -12.56 16.00
CA TRP A 197 -11.44 -12.91 14.77
C TRP A 197 -9.94 -13.05 15.00
N ALA A 198 -9.33 -12.12 15.75
CA ALA A 198 -7.91 -12.15 16.07
C ALA A 198 -7.49 -13.48 16.76
N ARG A 199 -8.34 -14.03 17.63
CA ARG A 199 -8.08 -15.31 18.34
C ARG A 199 -7.99 -16.53 17.41
N LEU A 200 -8.59 -16.48 16.23
CA LEU A 200 -8.56 -17.61 15.28
C LEU A 200 -7.20 -17.73 14.56
N GLY A 201 -6.42 -16.65 14.52
CA GLY A 201 -5.13 -16.59 13.82
C GLY A 201 -5.25 -16.39 12.31
N VAL A 202 -4.18 -15.85 11.72
CA VAL A 202 -4.15 -15.40 10.31
C VAL A 202 -4.46 -16.52 9.32
N ASP A 203 -3.94 -17.73 9.54
CA ASP A 203 -4.15 -18.86 8.64
C ASP A 203 -5.63 -19.29 8.61
N THR A 204 -6.27 -19.35 9.78
CA THR A 204 -7.69 -19.67 9.89
C THR A 204 -8.56 -18.61 9.20
N LEU A 205 -8.27 -17.33 9.43
CA LEU A 205 -9.01 -16.24 8.80
C LEU A 205 -8.89 -16.28 7.27
N ASN A 206 -7.67 -16.49 6.74
CA ASN A 206 -7.44 -16.63 5.31
C ASN A 206 -8.12 -17.88 4.72
N HIS A 207 -8.16 -18.99 5.46
CA HIS A 207 -8.92 -20.17 5.03
C HIS A 207 -10.43 -19.88 4.95
N LEU A 208 -11.01 -19.28 6.01
CA LEU A 208 -12.43 -18.96 6.08
C LEU A 208 -12.85 -17.97 4.97
N SER A 209 -12.03 -16.94 4.70
CA SER A 209 -12.33 -15.98 3.64
C SER A 209 -12.29 -16.62 2.26
N ARG A 210 -11.29 -17.47 1.99
CA ARG A 210 -11.16 -18.19 0.72
C ARG A 210 -12.35 -19.13 0.49
N GLU A 211 -12.74 -19.89 1.51
CA GLU A 211 -13.92 -20.76 1.47
C GLU A 211 -15.21 -19.97 1.19
N ALA A 212 -15.39 -18.82 1.85
CA ALA A 212 -16.55 -17.97 1.66
C ALA A 212 -16.61 -17.39 0.24
N ILE A 213 -15.50 -16.88 -0.30
CA ILE A 213 -15.40 -16.38 -1.69
C ILE A 213 -15.69 -17.52 -2.68
N TRP A 214 -15.07 -18.69 -2.50
CA TRP A 214 -15.26 -19.83 -3.39
C TRP A 214 -16.70 -20.30 -3.43
N LYS A 215 -17.42 -20.24 -2.30
CA LYS A 215 -18.85 -20.56 -2.19
C LYS A 215 -19.76 -19.39 -2.58
N SER A 216 -19.20 -18.27 -3.04
CA SER A 216 -19.91 -17.03 -3.37
C SER A 216 -20.76 -16.48 -2.23
N ASN A 217 -20.36 -16.74 -0.98
CA ASN A 217 -21.03 -16.28 0.23
C ASN A 217 -20.44 -14.94 0.71
N TYR A 218 -20.56 -13.90 -0.11
CA TYR A 218 -19.99 -12.59 0.18
C TYR A 218 -20.79 -11.81 1.23
N ARG A 219 -22.12 -11.95 1.19
CA ARG A 219 -23.05 -11.14 2.00
C ARG A 219 -23.40 -11.74 3.36
N TYR A 220 -23.29 -13.06 3.52
CA TYR A 220 -23.76 -13.73 4.74
C TYR A 220 -22.64 -14.43 5.51
N ALA A 221 -21.44 -14.55 4.93
CA ALA A 221 -20.29 -15.07 5.67
C ALA A 221 -19.89 -14.05 6.75
N PRO A 222 -19.90 -14.42 8.04
CA PRO A 222 -19.60 -13.48 9.13
C PRO A 222 -18.21 -12.84 9.02
N ILE A 223 -17.26 -13.49 8.36
CA ILE A 223 -15.90 -12.97 8.13
C ILE A 223 -15.87 -11.69 7.29
N PHE A 224 -16.92 -11.44 6.48
CA PHE A 224 -17.07 -10.20 5.70
C PHE A 224 -18.07 -9.23 6.32
N GLN A 225 -18.60 -9.56 7.50
CA GLN A 225 -19.54 -8.72 8.24
C GLN A 225 -18.77 -8.02 9.37
N GLY A 226 -18.51 -6.72 9.20
CA GLY A 226 -17.98 -5.87 10.27
C GLY A 226 -19.12 -5.12 10.95
N SER A 227 -18.99 -4.88 12.26
CA SER A 227 -19.91 -3.99 12.97
C SER A 227 -19.66 -2.50 12.71
N GLY A 228 -18.53 -2.15 12.08
CA GLY A 228 -18.16 -0.79 11.65
C GLY A 228 -18.14 0.24 12.79
N LYS A 229 -17.96 -0.23 14.03
CA LYS A 229 -17.98 0.61 15.23
C LYS A 229 -16.67 1.31 15.46
#